data_AF-A0A952LVZ7-F1
#
_entry.id   AF-A0A952LVZ7-F1
#
_cell.length_a   1.000
_cell.length_b   1.000
_cell.length_c   1.000
_cell.angle_alpha   90.00
_cell.angle_beta   90.00
_cell.angle_gamma   90.00
#
_symmetry.space_group_name_H-M   'P 1'
#
loop_
_entity.id
_entity.type
_entity.pdbx_description
1 polymer ?
#
loop_
_entity_poly.entity_id
_entity_poly.type
_entity_poly.pdbx_seq_one_letter_code
_entity_poly.pdbx_strand_id
1 'polypeptide(L)'
;PGLRNLKILLIDRDIEKKFKDIKFRFPYIEEFLDITPIELEDENFQSEIFKNDNFKKDLSHLSHAYIFGDEDTYLLGLANSFRQMLYAETGDLNKIPIILTLPEKSKILDLLEPMEIQSEGNELRLFNELKEKFNINVIRLITDTCTKSKLIDEIGIMDSLSKIINYFYSIKYEFYWLLDEKDREKLNDESLEKLELGYVNYPIEGNSPLSQLENFVLNELANILGKKTIELKPLFTIDDRWNSLSDLKQESNRYVARHLEIKLNFIGKMGHKEINTKVIEQYFKVFAPVEHKRWCSEKLCFNFRYGPFPENDTKTTKILKDSLKIHDQLISYDNLSKEMEDKDFNMFLLIPLLKKVKEQLMV
;
A
#
# COMPACT_ATOMS: atom_id res chain seq x y z
N PRO A 1 11.18 -10.95 15.21
CA PRO A 1 11.75 -10.91 13.83
C PRO A 1 11.58 -9.50 13.25
N GLY A 2 12.66 -8.72 13.17
CA GLY A 2 12.62 -7.42 12.51
C GLY A 2 12.29 -7.59 11.04
N LEU A 3 11.34 -6.81 10.54
CA LEU A 3 10.99 -6.79 9.12
C LEU A 3 12.14 -6.13 8.39
N ARG A 4 12.93 -6.94 7.68
CA ARG A 4 14.00 -6.45 6.82
C ARG A 4 13.37 -5.65 5.69
N ASN A 5 14.01 -4.56 5.30
CA ASN A 5 13.62 -3.80 4.11
C ASN A 5 13.65 -4.72 2.88
N LEU A 6 12.81 -4.38 1.91
CA LEU A 6 12.90 -5.01 0.61
C LEU A 6 14.25 -4.62 -0.01
N LYS A 7 15.05 -5.63 -0.35
CA LYS A 7 16.32 -5.45 -1.03
C LYS A 7 16.09 -5.38 -2.53
N ILE A 8 16.59 -4.32 -3.15
CA ILE A 8 16.45 -4.05 -4.58
C ILE A 8 17.85 -3.86 -5.15
N LEU A 9 18.25 -4.75 -6.06
CA LEU A 9 19.40 -4.50 -6.92
C LEU A 9 18.90 -3.67 -8.11
N LEU A 10 19.29 -2.40 -8.17
CA LEU A 10 18.87 -1.49 -9.23
C LEU A 10 20.00 -1.39 -10.26
N ILE A 11 19.81 -2.06 -11.39
CA ILE A 11 20.80 -2.15 -12.47
C ILE A 11 20.34 -1.24 -13.61
N ASP A 12 21.12 -0.21 -13.94
CA ASP A 12 20.80 0.72 -15.03
C ASP A 12 22.06 1.47 -15.49
N ARG A 13 22.01 2.12 -16.66
CA ARG A 13 23.02 3.08 -17.11
C ARG A 13 22.91 4.39 -16.34
N ASP A 14 24.04 5.04 -16.09
CA ASP A 14 24.14 6.29 -15.33
C ASP A 14 23.52 6.16 -13.92
N ILE A 15 23.71 5.01 -13.26
CA ILE A 15 22.97 4.67 -12.06
C ILE A 15 23.24 5.64 -10.92
N GLU A 16 24.46 6.16 -10.80
CA GLU A 16 24.79 7.12 -9.75
C GLU A 16 23.94 8.39 -9.83
N LYS A 17 23.73 8.91 -11.04
CA LYS A 17 22.92 10.11 -11.27
C LYS A 17 21.45 9.80 -10.99
N LYS A 18 20.93 8.70 -11.55
CA LYS A 18 19.54 8.27 -11.34
C LYS A 18 19.26 7.99 -9.87
N PHE A 19 20.19 7.37 -9.16
CA PHE A 19 20.06 7.07 -7.74
C PHE A 19 20.12 8.33 -6.87
N LYS A 20 20.98 9.31 -7.21
CA LYS A 20 20.96 10.65 -6.60
C LYS A 20 19.61 11.35 -6.82
N ASP A 21 19.06 11.29 -8.03
CA ASP A 21 17.75 11.84 -8.34
C ASP A 21 16.63 11.15 -7.56
N ILE A 22 16.69 9.82 -7.40
CA ILE A 22 15.78 9.04 -6.56
C ILE A 22 15.87 9.51 -5.10
N LYS A 23 17.07 9.59 -4.53
CA LYS A 23 17.28 10.06 -3.14
C LYS A 23 16.83 11.51 -2.93
N PHE A 24 17.03 12.36 -3.93
CA PHE A 24 16.59 13.76 -3.88
C PHE A 24 15.07 13.88 -3.92
N ARG A 25 14.40 13.10 -4.79
CA ARG A 25 12.94 13.06 -4.88
C ARG A 25 12.30 12.40 -3.67
N PHE A 26 12.95 11.38 -3.13
CA PHE A 26 12.48 10.59 -2.00
C PHE A 26 13.52 10.59 -0.87
N PRO A 27 13.58 11.68 -0.08
CA PRO A 27 14.39 11.71 1.13
C PRO A 27 14.07 10.51 2.02
N TYR A 28 15.08 9.91 2.63
CA TYR A 28 14.94 8.74 3.52
C TYR A 28 14.47 7.44 2.85
N ILE A 29 14.52 7.33 1.51
CA ILE A 29 14.15 6.07 0.81
C ILE A 29 14.86 4.82 1.37
N GLU A 30 16.08 4.99 1.87
CA GLU A 30 16.92 3.93 2.46
C GLU A 30 16.34 3.34 3.76
N GLU A 31 15.44 4.05 4.43
CA GLU A 31 14.75 3.51 5.61
C GLU A 31 13.63 2.53 5.24
N PHE A 32 13.13 2.63 4.00
CA PHE A 32 12.02 1.83 3.47
C PHE A 32 12.51 0.71 2.56
N LEU A 33 13.57 0.96 1.78
CA LEU A 33 14.11 0.06 0.77
C LEU A 33 15.63 0.00 0.88
N ASP A 34 16.18 -1.21 0.79
CA ASP A 34 17.62 -1.41 0.68
C ASP A 34 17.97 -1.46 -0.81
N ILE A 35 18.30 -0.32 -1.40
CA ILE A 35 18.62 -0.21 -2.83
C ILE A 35 20.14 -0.27 -3.03
N THR A 36 20.61 -1.29 -3.74
CA THR A 36 22.00 -1.39 -4.20
C THR A 36 22.05 -0.97 -5.66
N PRO A 37 22.60 0.23 -5.99
CA PRO A 37 22.79 0.64 -7.37
C PRO A 37 23.95 -0.13 -8.01
N ILE A 38 23.76 -0.60 -9.24
CA ILE A 38 24.77 -1.30 -10.04
C ILE A 38 24.76 -0.69 -11.43
N GLU A 39 25.94 -0.26 -11.91
CA GLU A 39 26.08 0.31 -13.24
C GLU A 39 25.95 -0.79 -14.29
N LEU A 40 25.09 -0.57 -15.29
CA LEU A 40 25.00 -1.44 -16.46
C LEU A 40 26.06 -1.05 -17.50
N GLU A 41 27.26 -1.59 -17.35
CA GLU A 41 28.38 -1.32 -18.28
C GLU A 41 28.17 -1.98 -19.65
N ASP A 42 27.54 -3.15 -19.68
CA ASP A 42 27.30 -3.93 -20.89
C ASP A 42 25.98 -4.72 -20.84
N GLU A 43 25.31 -4.86 -21.98
CA GLU A 43 24.01 -5.54 -22.10
C GLU A 43 24.09 -7.07 -22.01
N ASN A 44 25.31 -7.62 -22.05
CA ASN A 44 25.57 -9.06 -21.97
C ASN A 44 25.96 -9.53 -20.57
N PHE A 45 26.03 -8.60 -19.60
CA PHE A 45 26.43 -8.84 -18.22
C PHE A 45 27.80 -9.54 -18.07
N GLN A 46 28.77 -9.17 -18.92
CA GLN A 46 30.11 -9.76 -18.95
C GLN A 46 31.17 -8.96 -18.18
N SER A 47 30.86 -7.72 -17.81
CA SER A 47 31.73 -6.86 -17.01
C SER A 47 32.08 -7.45 -15.64
N GLU A 48 33.21 -7.00 -15.08
CA GLU A 48 33.76 -7.51 -13.82
C GLU A 48 32.83 -7.23 -12.62
N ILE A 49 31.98 -6.20 -12.69
CA ILE A 49 31.02 -5.88 -11.64
C ILE A 49 30.04 -7.04 -11.37
N PHE A 50 29.64 -7.77 -12.41
CA PHE A 50 28.75 -8.94 -12.32
C PHE A 50 29.48 -10.22 -11.91
N LYS A 51 30.82 -10.22 -11.93
CA LYS A 51 31.65 -11.35 -11.48
C LYS A 51 32.19 -11.19 -10.07
N ASN A 52 32.03 -10.02 -9.47
CA ASN A 52 32.51 -9.73 -8.12
C ASN A 52 31.76 -10.59 -7.07
N ASP A 53 32.49 -11.07 -6.06
CA ASP A 53 31.95 -11.83 -4.92
C ASP A 53 30.79 -11.11 -4.21
N ASN A 54 30.83 -9.78 -4.14
CA ASN A 54 29.73 -9.00 -3.56
C ASN A 54 28.43 -9.17 -4.35
N PHE A 55 28.50 -9.05 -5.68
CA PHE A 55 27.34 -9.26 -6.55
C PHE A 55 26.85 -10.70 -6.46
N LYS A 56 27.75 -11.69 -6.46
CA LYS A 56 27.40 -13.11 -6.31
C LYS A 56 26.68 -13.40 -4.99
N LYS A 57 27.12 -12.77 -3.91
CA LYS A 57 26.45 -12.86 -2.61
C LYS A 57 25.03 -12.30 -2.68
N ASP A 58 24.84 -11.13 -3.27
CA ASP A 58 23.51 -10.56 -3.44
C ASP A 58 22.62 -11.41 -4.36
N LEU A 59 23.21 -11.94 -5.45
CA LEU A 59 22.54 -12.82 -6.40
C LEU A 59 22.03 -14.12 -5.74
N SER A 60 22.78 -14.66 -4.78
CA SER A 60 22.38 -15.87 -4.04
C SER A 60 21.08 -15.71 -3.24
N HIS A 61 20.69 -14.47 -2.96
CA HIS A 61 19.46 -14.10 -2.26
C HIS A 61 18.37 -13.54 -3.19
N LEU A 62 18.64 -13.46 -4.50
CA LEU A 62 17.70 -12.91 -5.47
C LEU A 62 16.49 -13.85 -5.61
N SER A 63 15.30 -13.29 -5.42
CA SER A 63 14.05 -14.05 -5.52
C SER A 63 13.33 -13.86 -6.85
N HIS A 64 13.39 -12.66 -7.42
CA HIS A 64 12.72 -12.27 -8.65
C HIS A 64 13.56 -11.20 -9.36
N ALA A 65 13.52 -11.17 -10.68
CA ALA A 65 14.09 -10.11 -11.49
C ALA A 65 13.01 -9.45 -12.33
N TYR A 66 12.99 -8.12 -12.36
CA TYR A 66 12.04 -7.34 -13.15
C TYR A 66 12.79 -6.50 -14.17
N ILE A 67 12.36 -6.55 -15.42
CA ILE A 67 12.99 -5.83 -16.53
C ILE A 67 11.94 -4.91 -17.16
N PHE A 68 12.29 -3.62 -17.26
CA PHE A 68 11.42 -2.54 -17.74
C PHE A 68 12.16 -1.70 -18.78
N GLY A 69 11.41 -1.09 -19.69
CA GLY A 69 11.92 -0.13 -20.67
C GLY A 69 10.88 0.16 -21.76
N ASP A 70 11.29 0.93 -22.77
CA ASP A 70 10.39 1.44 -23.79
C ASP A 70 10.47 0.70 -25.14
N GLU A 71 11.51 -0.13 -25.34
CA GLU A 71 11.78 -0.83 -26.59
C GLU A 71 11.70 -2.35 -26.40
N ASP A 72 10.77 -2.99 -27.11
CA ASP A 72 10.41 -4.39 -26.88
C ASP A 72 11.48 -5.40 -27.31
N THR A 73 12.14 -5.18 -28.45
CA THR A 73 13.26 -6.01 -28.92
C THR A 73 14.45 -5.94 -27.98
N TYR A 74 14.80 -4.73 -27.53
CA TYR A 74 15.86 -4.48 -26.57
C TYR A 74 15.61 -5.22 -25.25
N LEU A 75 14.38 -5.12 -24.74
CA LEU A 75 13.97 -5.77 -23.49
C LEU A 75 14.07 -7.30 -23.55
N LEU A 76 13.65 -7.91 -24.66
CA LEU A 76 13.79 -9.36 -24.86
C LEU A 76 15.25 -9.79 -24.93
N GLY A 77 16.09 -9.02 -25.63
CA GLY A 77 17.54 -9.26 -25.69
C GLY A 77 18.16 -9.20 -24.30
N LEU A 78 17.88 -8.14 -23.54
CA LEU A 78 18.39 -7.95 -22.19
C LEU A 78 17.93 -9.06 -21.23
N ALA A 79 16.66 -9.48 -21.31
CA ALA A 79 16.13 -10.58 -20.49
C ALA A 79 16.82 -11.91 -20.80
N ASN A 80 17.10 -12.18 -22.07
CA ASN A 80 17.84 -13.37 -22.48
C ASN A 80 19.30 -13.34 -21.99
N SER A 81 20.00 -12.21 -22.19
CA SER A 81 21.37 -12.04 -21.71
C SER A 81 21.46 -12.19 -20.18
N PHE A 82 20.50 -11.60 -19.45
CA PHE A 82 20.45 -11.76 -18.00
C PHE A 82 20.20 -13.21 -17.59
N ARG A 83 19.32 -13.94 -18.29
CA ARG A 83 19.13 -15.38 -18.06
C ARG A 83 20.40 -16.19 -18.28
N GLN A 84 21.16 -15.88 -19.33
CA GLN A 84 22.44 -16.55 -19.61
C GLN A 84 23.44 -16.33 -18.47
N MET A 85 23.55 -15.09 -17.97
CA MET A 85 24.38 -14.77 -16.80
C MET A 85 23.92 -15.54 -15.55
N LEU A 86 22.61 -15.55 -15.25
CA LEU A 86 22.07 -16.29 -14.12
C LEU A 86 22.39 -17.78 -14.20
N TYR A 87 22.27 -18.39 -15.39
CA TYR A 87 22.59 -19.79 -15.61
C TYR A 87 24.09 -20.05 -15.41
N ALA A 88 24.96 -19.18 -15.92
CA ALA A 88 26.40 -19.32 -15.75
C ALA A 88 26.82 -19.31 -14.26
N GLU A 89 26.15 -18.52 -13.43
CA GLU A 89 26.46 -18.41 -12.00
C GLU A 89 25.75 -19.46 -11.13
N THR A 90 24.54 -19.87 -11.49
CA THR A 90 23.71 -20.75 -10.63
C THR A 90 23.58 -22.18 -11.12
N GLY A 91 23.89 -22.45 -12.40
CA GLY A 91 23.68 -23.74 -13.05
C GLY A 91 22.22 -24.13 -13.26
N ASP A 92 21.26 -23.24 -12.97
CA ASP A 92 19.83 -23.53 -13.00
C ASP A 92 19.06 -22.46 -13.79
N LEU A 93 18.44 -22.89 -14.90
CA LEU A 93 17.67 -22.02 -15.80
C LEU A 93 16.37 -21.49 -15.19
N ASN A 94 15.85 -22.14 -14.14
CA ASN A 94 14.53 -21.88 -13.59
C ASN A 94 14.55 -21.30 -12.17
N LYS A 95 15.72 -21.26 -11.51
CA LYS A 95 15.85 -20.83 -10.11
C LYS A 95 15.26 -19.46 -9.81
N ILE A 96 15.56 -18.47 -10.66
CA ILE A 96 15.14 -17.08 -10.47
C ILE A 96 14.17 -16.71 -11.59
N PRO A 97 12.88 -16.45 -11.32
CA PRO A 97 11.94 -15.97 -12.33
C PRO A 97 12.32 -14.57 -12.81
N ILE A 98 12.27 -14.37 -14.13
CA ILE A 98 12.38 -13.05 -14.76
C ILE A 98 10.97 -12.62 -15.17
N ILE A 99 10.57 -11.41 -14.80
CA ILE A 99 9.33 -10.77 -15.21
C ILE A 99 9.70 -9.65 -16.18
N LEU A 100 9.44 -9.90 -17.46
CA LEU A 100 9.68 -8.95 -18.54
C LEU A 100 8.42 -8.15 -18.80
N THR A 101 8.47 -6.84 -18.58
CA THR A 101 7.34 -5.95 -18.83
C THR A 101 7.52 -5.24 -20.16
N LEU A 102 6.71 -5.58 -21.15
CA LEU A 102 6.70 -4.93 -22.46
C LEU A 102 5.81 -3.67 -22.44
N PRO A 103 6.17 -2.60 -23.18
CA PRO A 103 5.32 -1.44 -23.35
C PRO A 103 3.94 -1.81 -23.92
N GLU A 104 2.92 -1.04 -23.57
CA GLU A 104 1.55 -1.26 -24.07
C GLU A 104 1.46 -1.22 -25.60
N LYS A 105 2.23 -0.34 -26.23
CA LYS A 105 2.32 -0.18 -27.69
C LYS A 105 3.17 -1.26 -28.38
N SER A 106 3.74 -2.20 -27.62
CA SER A 106 4.58 -3.25 -28.18
C SER A 106 3.80 -4.16 -29.11
N LYS A 107 4.22 -4.15 -30.37
CA LYS A 107 3.65 -5.00 -31.44
C LYS A 107 4.38 -6.34 -31.56
N ILE A 108 5.48 -6.55 -30.83
CA ILE A 108 6.24 -7.81 -30.91
C ILE A 108 5.40 -9.01 -30.48
N LEU A 109 4.52 -8.82 -29.50
CA LEU A 109 3.56 -9.85 -29.08
C LEU A 109 2.61 -10.20 -30.23
N ASP A 110 2.10 -9.20 -30.95
CA ASP A 110 1.17 -9.42 -32.06
C ASP A 110 1.86 -10.01 -33.31
N LEU A 111 3.17 -9.75 -33.47
CA LEU A 111 4.00 -10.29 -34.55
C LEU A 111 4.44 -11.75 -34.27
N LEU A 112 4.80 -12.05 -33.03
CA LEU A 112 5.30 -13.35 -32.59
C LEU A 112 4.17 -14.30 -32.15
N GLU A 113 2.99 -13.77 -31.88
CA GLU A 113 1.74 -14.50 -31.63
C GLU A 113 0.59 -13.90 -32.47
N PRO A 114 0.60 -14.06 -33.80
CA PRO A 114 -0.52 -13.60 -34.63
C PRO A 114 -1.81 -14.32 -34.21
N MET A 115 -2.89 -13.55 -34.00
CA MET A 115 -4.17 -14.03 -33.49
C MET A 115 -4.88 -15.07 -34.39
N GLU A 116 -4.36 -15.35 -35.60
CA GLU A 116 -5.03 -16.12 -36.65
C GLU A 116 -4.22 -17.34 -37.12
N ILE A 117 -3.96 -18.33 -36.28
CA ILE A 117 -3.76 -19.72 -36.75
C ILE A 117 -4.46 -20.68 -35.78
N GLN A 118 -5.77 -20.84 -35.96
CA GLN A 118 -6.50 -22.01 -35.45
C GLN A 118 -6.43 -23.09 -36.52
N SER A 119 -5.37 -23.89 -36.51
CA SER A 119 -5.30 -25.11 -37.32
C SER A 119 -4.45 -26.14 -36.59
N GLU A 120 -5.07 -27.29 -36.35
CA GLU A 120 -4.56 -28.51 -35.72
C GLU A 120 -3.03 -28.75 -35.86
N GLY A 121 -2.33 -28.66 -34.73
CA GLY A 121 -0.95 -29.10 -34.56
C GLY A 121 -0.26 -28.33 -33.43
N ASN A 122 0.44 -29.02 -32.53
CA ASN A 122 1.16 -28.45 -31.38
C ASN A 122 2.08 -27.27 -31.77
N GLU A 123 1.58 -26.04 -31.74
CA GLU A 123 2.41 -24.85 -31.93
C GLU A 123 2.95 -24.36 -30.58
N LEU A 124 4.25 -24.59 -30.38
CA LEU A 124 5.03 -24.00 -29.29
C LEU A 124 5.10 -22.49 -29.48
N ARG A 125 4.24 -21.76 -28.75
CA ARG A 125 4.29 -20.30 -28.70
C ARG A 125 5.58 -19.86 -28.02
N LEU A 126 6.36 -18.98 -28.66
CA LEU A 126 7.66 -18.52 -28.16
C LEU A 126 7.60 -18.08 -26.69
N PHE A 127 6.55 -17.36 -26.28
CA PHE A 127 6.42 -16.89 -24.90
C PHE A 127 6.08 -18.01 -23.91
N ASN A 128 5.35 -19.04 -24.34
CA ASN A 128 5.16 -20.25 -23.55
C ASN A 128 6.50 -20.99 -23.39
N GLU A 129 7.32 -21.06 -24.44
CA GLU A 129 8.66 -21.64 -24.32
C GLU A 129 9.57 -20.82 -23.39
N LEU A 130 9.57 -19.49 -23.52
CA LEU A 130 10.31 -18.59 -22.62
C LEU A 130 9.90 -18.80 -21.16
N LYS A 131 8.60 -18.97 -20.91
CA LYS A 131 8.07 -19.24 -19.57
C LYS A 131 8.42 -20.63 -19.06
N GLU A 132 8.18 -21.67 -19.85
CA GLU A 132 8.33 -23.07 -19.42
C GLU A 132 9.80 -23.52 -19.37
N LYS A 133 10.62 -23.12 -20.34
CA LYS A 133 12.02 -23.57 -20.46
C LYS A 133 13.00 -22.63 -19.76
N PHE A 134 12.70 -21.33 -19.71
CA PHE A 134 13.62 -20.31 -19.23
C PHE A 134 13.07 -19.47 -18.06
N ASN A 135 11.87 -19.78 -17.56
CA ASN A 135 11.20 -19.04 -16.49
C ASN A 135 11.22 -17.51 -16.72
N ILE A 136 11.00 -17.09 -17.97
CA ILE A 136 10.84 -15.68 -18.38
C ILE A 136 9.35 -15.45 -18.62
N ASN A 137 8.73 -14.70 -17.72
CA ASN A 137 7.32 -14.36 -17.75
C ASN A 137 7.17 -13.01 -18.45
N VAL A 138 6.66 -13.03 -19.67
CA VAL A 138 6.41 -11.81 -20.43
C VAL A 138 5.01 -11.30 -20.12
N ILE A 139 4.94 -10.04 -19.68
CA ILE A 139 3.68 -9.34 -19.40
C ILE A 139 3.65 -8.06 -20.23
N ARG A 140 2.50 -7.74 -20.82
CA ARG A 140 2.27 -6.42 -21.43
C ARG A 140 1.87 -5.46 -20.32
N LEU A 141 2.46 -4.27 -20.31
CA LEU A 141 1.98 -3.19 -19.47
C LEU A 141 0.55 -2.85 -19.90
N ILE A 142 -0.40 -3.04 -18.99
CA ILE A 142 -1.79 -2.66 -19.19
C ILE A 142 -2.02 -1.42 -18.34
N THR A 143 -2.18 -0.26 -18.97
CA THR A 143 -2.50 0.97 -18.24
C THR A 143 -3.98 1.07 -17.89
N ASP A 144 -4.83 0.28 -18.55
CA ASP A 144 -6.28 0.23 -18.34
C ASP A 144 -6.75 -1.14 -17.82
N THR A 145 -6.61 -1.39 -16.52
CA THR A 145 -7.03 -2.65 -15.87
C THR A 145 -8.51 -2.66 -15.45
N CYS A 146 -9.34 -1.82 -16.07
CA CYS A 146 -10.70 -1.53 -15.65
C CYS A 146 -11.75 -2.48 -16.26
N THR A 147 -11.84 -3.74 -15.83
CA THR A 147 -13.05 -4.53 -16.17
C THR A 147 -14.25 -4.01 -15.36
N LYS A 148 -15.28 -3.48 -16.05
CA LYS A 148 -16.42 -2.75 -15.47
C LYS A 148 -17.13 -3.47 -14.31
N SER A 149 -17.30 -4.79 -14.37
CA SER A 149 -17.99 -5.56 -13.31
C SER A 149 -17.16 -5.64 -12.03
N LYS A 150 -15.87 -6.00 -12.12
CA LYS A 150 -14.97 -6.03 -10.96
C LYS A 150 -14.75 -4.65 -10.35
N LEU A 151 -14.67 -3.62 -11.20
CA LEU A 151 -14.55 -2.24 -10.72
C LEU A 151 -15.75 -1.80 -9.89
N ILE A 152 -16.98 -2.02 -10.35
CA ILE A 152 -18.17 -1.51 -9.66
C ILE A 152 -18.31 -2.15 -8.28
N ASP A 153 -18.10 -3.47 -8.19
CA ASP A 153 -18.24 -4.22 -6.94
C ASP A 153 -17.08 -3.92 -5.97
N GLU A 154 -15.83 -3.87 -6.47
CA GLU A 154 -14.68 -3.51 -5.62
C GLU A 154 -14.72 -2.03 -5.18
N ILE A 155 -15.16 -1.11 -6.04
CA ILE A 155 -15.28 0.32 -5.68
C ILE A 155 -16.28 0.49 -4.55
N GLY A 156 -17.44 -0.17 -4.61
CA GLY A 156 -18.46 -0.08 -3.56
C GLY A 156 -17.98 -0.62 -2.21
N ILE A 157 -17.30 -1.77 -2.22
CA ILE A 157 -16.69 -2.35 -1.01
C ILE A 157 -15.60 -1.41 -0.47
N MET A 158 -14.70 -0.94 -1.34
CA MET A 158 -13.61 -0.05 -0.91
C MET A 158 -14.14 1.28 -0.36
N ASP A 159 -15.16 1.88 -0.98
CA ASP A 159 -15.80 3.10 -0.47
C ASP A 159 -16.37 2.88 0.93
N SER A 160 -17.09 1.77 1.13
CA SER A 160 -17.67 1.42 2.43
C SER A 160 -16.59 1.23 3.50
N LEU A 161 -15.52 0.47 3.20
CA LEU A 161 -14.41 0.27 4.13
C LEU A 161 -13.67 1.59 4.43
N SER A 162 -13.51 2.47 3.43
CA SER A 162 -12.86 3.77 3.59
C SER A 162 -13.63 4.71 4.49
N LYS A 163 -14.96 4.73 4.35
CA LYS A 163 -15.88 5.49 5.20
C LYS A 163 -15.79 5.03 6.65
N ILE A 164 -15.72 3.72 6.90
CA ILE A 164 -15.54 3.14 8.24
C ILE A 164 -14.21 3.58 8.86
N ILE A 165 -13.11 3.49 8.09
CA ILE A 165 -11.78 3.93 8.55
C ILE A 165 -11.84 5.42 8.93
N ASN A 166 -12.36 6.27 8.05
CA ASN A 166 -12.45 7.70 8.31
C ASN A 166 -13.34 8.00 9.53
N TYR A 167 -14.45 7.29 9.67
CA TYR A 167 -15.38 7.52 10.77
C TYR A 167 -14.77 7.16 12.12
N PHE A 168 -13.99 6.08 12.20
CA PHE A 168 -13.21 5.75 13.38
C PHE A 168 -12.19 6.86 13.75
N TYR A 169 -11.46 7.39 12.76
CA TYR A 169 -10.56 8.53 13.00
C TYR A 169 -11.34 9.78 13.43
N SER A 170 -12.54 9.99 12.90
CA SER A 170 -13.42 11.09 13.31
C SER A 170 -13.85 10.94 14.78
N ILE A 171 -14.26 9.74 15.21
CA ILE A 171 -14.58 9.43 16.60
C ILE A 171 -13.39 9.79 17.49
N LYS A 172 -12.22 9.24 17.19
CA LYS A 172 -11.04 9.33 18.04
C LYS A 172 -10.42 10.73 18.13
N TYR A 173 -10.40 11.48 17.03
CA TYR A 173 -9.62 12.72 16.95
C TYR A 173 -10.44 13.98 16.68
N GLU A 174 -11.69 13.86 16.21
CA GLU A 174 -12.46 15.01 15.74
C GLU A 174 -13.71 15.27 16.58
N PHE A 175 -14.41 14.23 17.03
CA PHE A 175 -15.74 14.36 17.66
C PHE A 175 -15.73 15.25 18.88
N TYR A 176 -14.70 15.15 19.72
CA TYR A 176 -14.52 16.04 20.87
C TYR A 176 -14.56 17.52 20.45
N TRP A 177 -13.88 17.87 19.37
CA TRP A 177 -13.79 19.27 18.91
C TRP A 177 -15.06 19.74 18.17
N LEU A 178 -15.91 18.84 17.70
CA LEU A 178 -17.20 19.17 17.08
C LEU A 178 -18.28 19.56 18.09
N LEU A 179 -18.11 19.19 19.36
CA LEU A 179 -19.03 19.53 20.44
C LEU A 179 -18.81 20.96 20.95
N ASP A 180 -19.85 21.56 21.51
CA ASP A 180 -19.75 22.78 22.30
C ASP A 180 -19.06 22.52 23.66
N GLU A 181 -18.61 23.58 24.34
CA GLU A 181 -17.86 23.44 25.61
C GLU A 181 -18.61 22.62 26.67
N LYS A 182 -19.94 22.79 26.76
CA LYS A 182 -20.77 22.11 27.74
C LYS A 182 -20.89 20.61 27.48
N ASP A 183 -20.94 20.21 26.22
CA ASP A 183 -21.01 18.80 25.84
C ASP A 183 -19.63 18.13 25.81
N ARG A 184 -18.55 18.88 25.57
CA ARG A 184 -17.18 18.36 25.69
C ARG A 184 -16.86 17.83 27.09
N GLU A 185 -17.35 18.50 28.13
CA GLU A 185 -17.16 18.04 29.52
C GLU A 185 -17.81 16.66 29.79
N LYS A 186 -18.81 16.28 29.00
CA LYS A 186 -19.48 14.96 29.13
C LYS A 186 -18.76 13.87 28.35
N LEU A 187 -18.09 14.20 27.24
CA LEU A 187 -17.31 13.26 26.43
C LEU A 187 -15.87 13.19 26.95
N ASN A 188 -15.71 12.59 28.12
CA ASN A 188 -14.38 12.33 28.70
C ASN A 188 -13.67 11.15 28.03
N ASP A 189 -12.38 10.98 28.34
CA ASP A 189 -11.53 9.94 27.75
C ASP A 189 -12.12 8.53 27.93
N GLU A 190 -12.69 8.21 29.10
CA GLU A 190 -13.32 6.92 29.37
C GLU A 190 -14.54 6.64 28.46
N SER A 191 -15.38 7.66 28.25
CA SER A 191 -16.55 7.56 27.38
C SER A 191 -16.13 7.42 25.91
N LEU A 192 -15.06 8.10 25.52
CA LEU A 192 -14.50 8.01 24.18
C LEU A 192 -13.87 6.63 23.92
N GLU A 193 -13.08 6.11 24.85
CA GLU A 193 -12.53 4.75 24.78
C GLU A 193 -13.63 3.68 24.69
N LYS A 194 -14.70 3.84 25.47
CA LYS A 194 -15.86 2.94 25.39
C LYS A 194 -16.53 2.99 24.01
N LEU A 195 -16.70 4.19 23.45
CA LEU A 195 -17.28 4.37 22.12
C LEU A 195 -16.40 3.74 21.03
N GLU A 196 -15.08 3.94 21.11
CA GLU A 196 -14.09 3.35 20.20
C GLU A 196 -14.10 1.81 20.27
N LEU A 197 -14.02 1.24 21.48
CA LEU A 197 -14.05 -0.20 21.69
C LEU A 197 -15.37 -0.81 21.23
N GLY A 198 -16.49 -0.14 21.49
CA GLY A 198 -17.80 -0.55 21.02
C GLY A 198 -17.90 -0.54 19.49
N TYR A 199 -17.34 0.48 18.84
CA TYR A 199 -17.32 0.58 17.38
C TYR A 199 -16.54 -0.55 16.73
N VAL A 200 -15.31 -0.78 17.21
CA VAL A 200 -14.40 -1.82 16.68
C VAL A 200 -14.98 -3.23 16.89
N ASN A 201 -15.66 -3.46 18.01
CA ASN A 201 -16.22 -4.77 18.35
C ASN A 201 -17.67 -4.95 17.93
N TYR A 202 -18.27 -3.99 17.23
CA TYR A 202 -19.69 -4.02 16.88
C TYR A 202 -20.03 -5.27 16.04
N PRO A 203 -21.08 -6.02 16.40
CA PRO A 203 -21.54 -7.16 15.61
C PRO A 203 -22.27 -6.65 14.35
N ILE A 204 -21.71 -6.92 13.18
CA ILE A 204 -22.32 -6.54 11.90
C ILE A 204 -23.24 -7.67 11.44
N GLU A 205 -24.51 -7.35 11.19
CA GLU A 205 -25.52 -8.30 10.74
C GLU A 205 -26.22 -7.79 9.47
N GLY A 206 -26.20 -8.58 8.38
CA GLY A 206 -26.91 -8.25 7.14
C GLY A 206 -26.26 -7.14 6.30
N ASN A 207 -27.02 -6.63 5.32
CA ASN A 207 -26.45 -5.95 4.13
C ASN A 207 -26.21 -4.44 4.28
N SER A 208 -26.28 -3.87 5.49
CA SER A 208 -26.15 -2.41 5.70
C SER A 208 -25.18 -2.06 6.84
N PRO A 209 -23.89 -2.41 6.71
CA PRO A 209 -22.90 -2.24 7.77
C PRO A 209 -22.67 -0.78 8.16
N LEU A 210 -22.65 0.15 7.20
CA LEU A 210 -22.47 1.58 7.47
C LEU A 210 -23.58 2.15 8.35
N SER A 211 -24.84 1.88 8.01
CA SER A 211 -25.98 2.37 8.78
C SER A 211 -26.03 1.77 10.18
N GLN A 212 -25.64 0.50 10.35
CA GLN A 212 -25.55 -0.12 11.67
C GLN A 212 -24.50 0.56 12.55
N LEU A 213 -23.30 0.76 12.02
CA LEU A 213 -22.20 1.41 12.72
C LEU A 213 -22.52 2.89 13.05
N GLU A 214 -23.12 3.62 12.12
CA GLU A 214 -23.56 5.00 12.36
C GLU A 214 -24.61 5.05 13.46
N ASN A 215 -25.65 4.20 13.38
CA ASN A 215 -26.71 4.17 14.38
C ASN A 215 -26.17 3.82 15.77
N PHE A 216 -25.23 2.87 15.86
CA PHE A 216 -24.54 2.55 17.11
C PHE A 216 -23.87 3.79 17.72
N VAL A 217 -23.05 4.49 16.93
CA VAL A 217 -22.29 5.65 17.41
C VAL A 217 -23.21 6.80 17.80
N LEU A 218 -24.22 7.11 16.98
CA LEU A 218 -25.20 8.15 17.29
C LEU A 218 -26.00 7.84 18.55
N ASN A 219 -26.36 6.58 18.79
CA ASN A 219 -27.08 6.16 19.99
C ASN A 219 -26.21 6.28 21.25
N GLU A 220 -24.97 5.82 21.19
CA GLU A 220 -24.04 5.96 22.33
C GLU A 220 -23.72 7.42 22.63
N LEU A 221 -23.48 8.25 21.61
CA LEU A 221 -23.30 9.69 21.79
C LEU A 221 -24.55 10.37 22.35
N ALA A 222 -25.75 10.00 21.87
CA ALA A 222 -27.01 10.49 22.41
C ALA A 222 -27.14 10.18 23.90
N ASN A 223 -26.77 8.97 24.31
CA ASN A 223 -26.78 8.53 25.71
C ASN A 223 -25.76 9.32 26.56
N ILE A 224 -24.53 9.48 26.08
CA ILE A 224 -23.46 10.23 26.79
C ILE A 224 -23.85 11.70 26.97
N LEU A 225 -24.39 12.33 25.92
CA LEU A 225 -24.68 13.76 25.89
C LEU A 225 -26.04 14.11 26.50
N GLY A 226 -26.93 13.13 26.65
CA GLY A 226 -28.33 13.34 27.04
C GLY A 226 -29.14 14.05 25.96
N LYS A 227 -28.85 13.77 24.68
CA LYS A 227 -29.46 14.40 23.50
C LYS A 227 -30.24 13.39 22.66
N LYS A 228 -31.13 13.85 21.78
CA LYS A 228 -31.75 12.97 20.79
C LYS A 228 -30.81 12.74 19.62
N THR A 229 -30.81 11.55 19.05
CA THR A 229 -29.99 11.19 17.88
C THR A 229 -30.19 12.14 16.69
N ILE A 230 -31.41 12.65 16.50
CA ILE A 230 -31.73 13.58 15.41
C ILE A 230 -30.99 14.92 15.53
N GLU A 231 -30.64 15.33 16.75
CA GLU A 231 -29.86 16.55 17.02
C GLU A 231 -28.36 16.35 16.71
N LEU A 232 -27.90 15.10 16.70
CA LEU A 232 -26.50 14.74 16.46
C LEU A 232 -26.21 14.45 14.98
N LYS A 233 -27.22 14.00 14.22
CA LYS A 233 -27.06 13.65 12.80
C LYS A 233 -26.30 14.69 11.96
N PRO A 234 -26.61 16.00 12.03
CA PRO A 234 -25.97 16.99 11.15
C PRO A 234 -24.44 17.14 11.30
N LEU A 235 -23.85 16.60 12.37
CA LEU A 235 -22.42 16.73 12.67
C LEU A 235 -21.68 15.39 12.67
N PHE A 236 -22.39 14.30 12.96
CA PHE A 236 -21.79 13.02 13.35
C PHE A 236 -22.17 11.86 12.43
N THR A 237 -22.82 12.08 11.28
CA THR A 237 -23.06 10.98 10.32
C THR A 237 -21.78 10.60 9.57
N ILE A 238 -21.71 9.35 9.12
CA ILE A 238 -20.60 8.84 8.31
C ILE A 238 -20.46 9.67 7.03
N ASP A 239 -21.59 9.94 6.36
CA ASP A 239 -21.58 10.68 5.09
C ASP A 239 -21.20 12.15 5.28
N ASP A 240 -21.63 12.83 6.36
CA ASP A 240 -21.19 14.21 6.62
C ASP A 240 -19.68 14.27 6.90
N ARG A 241 -19.15 13.33 7.71
CA ARG A 241 -17.70 13.24 7.94
C ARG A 241 -16.95 12.96 6.64
N TRP A 242 -17.44 12.04 5.81
CA TRP A 242 -16.82 11.66 4.54
C TRP A 242 -16.83 12.81 3.52
N ASN A 243 -17.97 13.46 3.35
CA ASN A 243 -18.15 14.55 2.39
C ASN A 243 -17.42 15.84 2.78
N SER A 244 -17.04 15.97 4.06
CA SER A 244 -16.18 17.08 4.52
C SER A 244 -14.70 16.93 4.09
N LEU A 245 -14.29 15.73 3.66
CA LEU A 245 -12.95 15.47 3.18
C LEU A 245 -12.76 15.95 1.73
N SER A 246 -11.57 16.46 1.42
CA SER A 246 -11.12 16.63 0.04
C SER A 246 -10.93 15.27 -0.65
N ASP A 247 -11.04 15.22 -1.98
CA ASP A 247 -10.81 14.01 -2.80
C ASP A 247 -9.51 13.29 -2.46
N LEU A 248 -8.41 14.03 -2.26
CA LEU A 248 -7.10 13.46 -1.91
C LEU A 248 -7.11 12.73 -0.55
N LYS A 249 -7.90 13.21 0.41
CA LYS A 249 -8.07 12.56 1.72
C LYS A 249 -8.99 11.35 1.62
N GLN A 250 -10.03 11.42 0.80
CA GLN A 250 -10.88 10.27 0.51
C GLN A 250 -10.05 9.15 -0.15
N GLU A 251 -9.23 9.48 -1.14
CA GLU A 251 -8.35 8.51 -1.81
C GLU A 251 -7.29 7.93 -0.86
N SER A 252 -6.75 8.72 0.06
CA SER A 252 -5.84 8.23 1.09
C SER A 252 -6.51 7.17 1.98
N ASN A 253 -7.77 7.37 2.39
CA ASN A 253 -8.55 6.36 3.12
C ASN A 253 -8.82 5.09 2.28
N ARG A 254 -9.12 5.25 0.98
CA ARG A 254 -9.25 4.11 0.03
C ARG A 254 -7.97 3.31 -0.07
N TYR A 255 -6.83 3.97 -0.10
CA TYR A 255 -5.54 3.30 -0.16
C TYR A 255 -5.30 2.42 1.07
N VAL A 256 -5.64 2.93 2.27
CA VAL A 256 -5.58 2.13 3.51
C VAL A 256 -6.53 0.94 3.45
N ALA A 257 -7.76 1.13 2.95
CA ALA A 257 -8.73 0.04 2.79
C ALA A 257 -8.25 -1.05 1.82
N ARG A 258 -7.64 -0.68 0.68
CA ARG A 258 -7.08 -1.64 -0.30
C ARG A 258 -5.98 -2.52 0.30
N HIS A 259 -5.24 -2.00 1.28
CA HIS A 259 -4.19 -2.75 1.97
C HIS A 259 -4.71 -3.73 3.03
N LEU A 260 -6.02 -3.82 3.26
CA LEU A 260 -6.60 -4.78 4.20
C LEU A 260 -6.13 -6.21 3.90
N GLU A 261 -6.21 -6.67 2.66
CA GLU A 261 -5.79 -8.04 2.28
C GLU A 261 -4.31 -8.32 2.53
N ILE A 262 -3.46 -7.32 2.28
CA ILE A 262 -2.03 -7.42 2.55
C ILE A 262 -1.80 -7.59 4.06
N LYS A 263 -2.52 -6.82 4.88
CA LYS A 263 -2.45 -6.90 6.35
C LYS A 263 -2.97 -8.25 6.86
N LEU A 264 -4.09 -8.75 6.32
CA LEU A 264 -4.64 -10.06 6.65
C LEU A 264 -3.67 -11.20 6.30
N ASN A 265 -3.09 -11.16 5.10
CA ASN A 265 -2.08 -12.13 4.65
C ASN A 265 -0.82 -12.08 5.54
N PHE A 266 -0.36 -10.88 5.88
CA PHE A 266 0.78 -10.69 6.76
C PHE A 266 0.55 -11.32 8.14
N ILE A 267 -0.60 -11.04 8.77
CA ILE A 267 -0.99 -11.63 10.05
C ILE A 267 -1.13 -13.17 9.93
N GLY A 268 -1.72 -13.66 8.83
CA GLY A 268 -1.85 -15.09 8.55
C GLY A 268 -0.51 -15.80 8.44
N LYS A 269 0.48 -15.18 7.79
CA LYS A 269 1.86 -15.69 7.70
C LYS A 269 2.59 -15.72 9.04
N MET A 270 2.14 -14.94 10.02
CA MET A 270 2.63 -15.01 11.40
C MET A 270 2.00 -16.16 12.21
N GLY A 271 1.09 -16.95 11.60
CA GLY A 271 0.46 -18.12 12.20
C GLY A 271 -0.92 -17.86 12.81
N HIS A 272 -1.47 -16.64 12.68
CA HIS A 272 -2.76 -16.28 13.26
C HIS A 272 -3.89 -16.43 12.25
N LYS A 273 -4.76 -17.42 12.45
CA LYS A 273 -5.95 -17.65 11.61
C LYS A 273 -7.13 -16.78 12.03
N GLU A 274 -7.28 -16.55 13.33
CA GLU A 274 -8.26 -15.63 13.89
C GLU A 274 -7.60 -14.30 14.22
N ILE A 275 -8.19 -13.21 13.74
CA ILE A 275 -7.65 -11.87 13.91
C ILE A 275 -8.57 -11.13 14.87
N ASN A 276 -8.03 -10.82 16.05
CA ASN A 276 -8.73 -10.09 17.09
C ASN A 276 -7.78 -9.04 17.71
N THR A 277 -8.33 -8.15 18.52
CA THR A 277 -7.61 -7.03 19.13
C THR A 277 -6.39 -7.48 19.93
N LYS A 278 -6.46 -8.62 20.64
CA LYS A 278 -5.34 -9.15 21.43
C LYS A 278 -4.15 -9.55 20.55
N VAL A 279 -4.41 -10.18 19.41
CA VAL A 279 -3.37 -10.49 18.42
C VAL A 279 -2.74 -9.20 17.90
N ILE A 280 -3.55 -8.20 17.59
CA ILE A 280 -3.05 -6.90 17.10
C ILE A 280 -2.14 -6.21 18.13
N GLU A 281 -2.58 -6.13 19.39
CA GLU A 281 -1.82 -5.55 20.51
C GLU A 281 -0.51 -6.29 20.77
N GLN A 282 -0.53 -7.63 20.73
CA GLN A 282 0.66 -8.45 20.95
C GLN A 282 1.82 -8.10 19.98
N TYR A 283 1.49 -7.71 18.76
CA TYR A 283 2.45 -7.38 17.72
C TYR A 283 2.48 -5.88 17.37
N PHE A 284 2.02 -5.01 18.27
CA PHE A 284 2.07 -3.54 18.13
C PHE A 284 3.40 -3.05 17.55
N LYS A 285 4.50 -3.47 18.19
CA LYS A 285 5.87 -3.04 17.85
C LYS A 285 6.34 -3.51 16.47
N VAL A 286 5.63 -4.47 15.88
CA VAL A 286 5.89 -4.97 14.53
C VAL A 286 4.99 -4.26 13.51
N PHE A 287 3.72 -4.05 13.86
CA PHE A 287 2.72 -3.50 12.94
C PHE A 287 2.85 -1.99 12.74
N ALA A 288 3.03 -1.21 13.80
CA ALA A 288 3.04 0.24 13.69
C ALA A 288 4.18 0.79 12.79
N PRO A 289 5.43 0.29 12.86
CA PRO A 289 6.46 0.69 11.90
C PRO A 289 6.11 0.36 10.45
N VAL A 290 5.43 -0.77 10.20
CA VAL A 290 5.03 -1.17 8.83
C VAL A 290 4.00 -0.20 8.26
N GLU A 291 3.03 0.20 9.07
CA GLU A 291 2.01 1.16 8.64
C GLU A 291 2.61 2.53 8.39
N HIS A 292 3.53 2.98 9.23
CA HIS A 292 4.25 4.23 8.99
C HIS A 292 5.05 4.18 7.69
N LYS A 293 5.78 3.07 7.45
CA LYS A 293 6.50 2.85 6.18
C LYS A 293 5.57 2.88 4.98
N ARG A 294 4.40 2.24 5.09
CA ARG A 294 3.35 2.26 4.06
C ARG A 294 2.81 3.68 3.83
N TRP A 295 2.57 4.45 4.89
CA TRP A 295 2.08 5.82 4.81
C TRP A 295 3.11 6.76 4.18
N CYS A 296 4.36 6.68 4.61
CA CYS A 296 5.46 7.43 4.00
C CYS A 296 5.59 7.10 2.51
N SER A 297 5.56 5.81 2.14
CA SER A 297 5.62 5.38 0.74
C SER A 297 4.50 5.99 -0.11
N GLU A 298 3.26 5.99 0.41
CA GLU A 298 2.11 6.63 -0.25
C GLU A 298 2.35 8.12 -0.48
N LYS A 299 2.78 8.85 0.56
CA LYS A 299 3.01 10.30 0.46
C LYS A 299 4.14 10.63 -0.52
N LEU A 300 5.21 9.86 -0.49
CA LEU A 300 6.32 9.98 -1.44
C LEU A 300 5.83 9.77 -2.88
N CYS A 301 5.03 8.72 -3.15
CA CYS A 301 4.42 8.49 -4.46
C CYS A 301 3.54 9.67 -4.94
N PHE A 302 2.91 10.40 -4.01
CA PHE A 302 2.14 11.60 -4.31
C PHE A 302 2.97 12.89 -4.39
N ASN A 303 4.30 12.78 -4.49
CA ASN A 303 5.27 13.87 -4.54
C ASN A 303 5.31 14.73 -3.27
N PHE A 304 4.95 14.18 -2.10
CA PHE A 304 5.22 14.86 -0.86
C PHE A 304 6.71 14.85 -0.54
N ARG A 305 7.17 15.89 0.14
CA ARG A 305 8.54 16.03 0.61
C ARG A 305 8.57 16.26 2.12
N TYR A 306 9.64 15.79 2.74
CA TYR A 306 9.92 16.16 4.12
C TYR A 306 10.16 17.67 4.23
N GLY A 307 9.62 18.28 5.28
CA GLY A 307 9.96 19.63 5.71
C GLY A 307 9.26 19.97 7.01
N PRO A 308 9.92 20.74 7.90
CA PRO A 308 9.34 21.09 9.19
C PRO A 308 8.14 22.03 9.03
N PHE A 309 7.15 21.87 9.91
CA PHE A 309 6.07 22.85 10.00
C PHE A 309 6.45 24.02 10.92
N PRO A 310 5.97 25.24 10.64
CA PRO A 310 6.16 26.38 11.51
C PRO A 310 5.39 26.19 12.81
N GLU A 311 6.01 26.55 13.94
CA GLU A 311 5.36 26.51 15.25
C GLU A 311 4.16 27.47 15.29
N ASN A 312 3.01 26.98 15.76
CA ASN A 312 1.79 27.76 16.00
C ASN A 312 1.18 28.50 14.79
N ASP A 313 1.60 28.21 13.55
CA ASP A 313 1.00 28.77 12.33
C ASP A 313 0.22 27.71 11.54
N THR A 314 -1.03 27.52 11.95
CA THR A 314 -1.95 26.55 11.33
C THR A 314 -2.26 26.88 9.87
N LYS A 315 -2.29 28.16 9.50
CA LYS A 315 -2.58 28.61 8.15
C LYS A 315 -1.44 28.26 7.21
N THR A 316 -0.21 28.57 7.58
CA THR A 316 0.97 28.20 6.81
C THR A 316 1.17 26.70 6.77
N THR A 317 0.92 25.99 7.88
CA THR A 317 0.94 24.52 7.93
C THR A 317 -0.01 23.91 6.89
N LYS A 318 -1.24 24.45 6.78
CA LYS A 318 -2.22 24.01 5.79
C LYS A 318 -1.74 24.26 4.36
N ILE A 319 -1.15 25.41 4.07
CA ILE A 319 -0.59 25.73 2.74
C ILE A 319 0.58 24.80 2.41
N LEU A 320 1.50 24.59 3.35
CA LEU A 320 2.64 23.69 3.20
C LEU A 320 2.17 22.27 2.89
N LYS A 321 1.22 21.75 3.66
CA LYS A 321 0.70 20.39 3.50
C LYS A 321 -0.16 20.21 2.26
N ASP A 322 -1.17 21.05 2.07
CA ASP A 322 -2.19 20.83 1.04
C ASP A 322 -1.75 21.35 -0.33
N SER A 323 -0.98 22.45 -0.38
CA SER A 323 -0.56 23.07 -1.65
C SER A 323 0.87 22.70 -2.06
N LEU A 324 1.81 22.73 -1.12
CA LEU A 324 3.24 22.46 -1.41
C LEU A 324 3.64 21.00 -1.18
N LYS A 325 2.71 20.17 -0.66
CA LYS A 325 2.94 18.76 -0.32
C LYS A 325 4.14 18.55 0.60
N ILE A 326 4.31 19.40 1.59
CA ILE A 326 5.33 19.25 2.63
C ILE A 326 4.72 18.56 3.84
N HIS A 327 5.43 17.59 4.42
CA HIS A 327 5.04 16.94 5.66
C HIS A 327 6.25 16.65 6.55
N ASP A 328 6.15 17.06 7.80
CA ASP A 328 7.15 16.90 8.87
C ASP A 328 7.33 15.45 9.35
N GLN A 329 6.40 14.54 9.04
CA GLN A 329 6.38 13.16 9.49
C GLN A 329 6.95 12.17 8.47
N LEU A 330 7.48 12.66 7.34
CA LEU A 330 8.22 11.83 6.37
C LEU A 330 9.64 11.58 6.87
N ILE A 331 9.73 10.89 8.01
CA ILE A 331 10.93 10.54 8.77
C ILE A 331 10.80 9.11 9.30
N SER A 332 11.86 8.59 9.91
CA SER A 332 11.83 7.28 10.56
C SER A 332 10.76 7.14 11.63
N TYR A 333 10.21 5.93 11.74
CA TYR A 333 9.26 5.59 12.80
C TYR A 333 9.87 5.84 14.19
N ASP A 334 11.15 5.50 14.38
CA ASP A 334 11.86 5.68 15.64
C ASP A 334 12.05 7.17 16.04
N ASN A 335 11.82 8.09 15.10
CA ASN A 335 11.91 9.53 15.32
C ASN A 335 10.53 10.19 15.46
N LEU A 336 9.43 9.42 15.41
CA LEU A 336 8.10 9.94 15.63
C LEU A 336 7.86 10.27 17.11
N SER A 337 6.94 11.20 17.36
CA SER A 337 6.41 11.36 18.70
C SER A 337 5.50 10.18 19.06
N LYS A 338 5.39 9.90 20.37
CA LYS A 338 4.53 8.82 20.88
C LYS A 338 3.07 8.93 20.39
N GLU A 339 2.55 10.15 20.29
CA GLU A 339 1.20 10.41 19.77
C GLU A 339 1.05 9.96 18.30
N MET A 340 2.07 10.15 17.46
CA MET A 340 2.02 9.73 16.07
C MET A 340 2.22 8.23 15.92
N GLU A 341 3.09 7.62 16.73
CA GLU A 341 3.23 6.16 16.77
C GLU A 341 1.89 5.46 17.07
N ASP A 342 1.11 6.03 17.98
CA ASP A 342 -0.18 5.47 18.38
C ASP A 342 -1.21 5.62 17.26
N LYS A 343 -1.15 6.67 16.43
CA LYS A 343 -1.99 6.83 15.23
C LYS A 343 -1.79 5.69 14.23
N ASP A 344 -0.54 5.31 13.97
CA ASP A 344 -0.23 4.20 13.04
C ASP A 344 -0.77 2.85 13.55
N PHE A 345 -0.80 2.65 14.86
CA PHE A 345 -1.36 1.45 15.46
C PHE A 345 -2.89 1.39 15.39
N ASN A 346 -3.56 2.52 15.59
CA ASN A 346 -5.01 2.59 15.66
C ASN A 346 -5.71 2.04 14.40
N MET A 347 -5.06 2.12 13.23
CA MET A 347 -5.53 1.44 12.02
C MET A 347 -5.61 -0.10 12.19
N PHE A 348 -4.64 -0.75 12.83
CA PHE A 348 -4.68 -2.21 12.98
C PHE A 348 -5.82 -2.68 13.89
N LEU A 349 -6.26 -1.85 14.84
CA LEU A 349 -7.42 -2.14 15.68
C LEU A 349 -8.70 -2.30 14.85
N LEU A 350 -8.79 -1.65 13.69
CA LEU A 350 -9.94 -1.75 12.79
C LEU A 350 -9.96 -3.03 11.95
N ILE A 351 -8.83 -3.74 11.80
CA ILE A 351 -8.73 -4.89 10.89
C ILE A 351 -9.83 -5.95 11.15
N PRO A 352 -10.13 -6.35 12.40
CA PRO A 352 -11.20 -7.30 12.67
C PRO A 352 -12.58 -6.81 12.17
N LEU A 353 -12.91 -5.53 12.40
CA LEU A 353 -14.16 -4.93 11.93
C LEU A 353 -14.22 -4.89 10.41
N LEU A 354 -13.16 -4.38 9.77
CA LEU A 354 -13.10 -4.24 8.31
C LEU A 354 -13.19 -5.60 7.61
N LYS A 355 -12.56 -6.64 8.17
CA LYS A 355 -12.68 -8.02 7.68
C LYS A 355 -14.14 -8.48 7.69
N LYS A 356 -14.83 -8.35 8.84
CA LYS A 356 -16.24 -8.75 8.98
C LYS A 356 -17.14 -8.00 7.99
N VAL A 357 -16.96 -6.69 7.89
CA VAL A 357 -17.74 -5.85 6.95
C VAL A 357 -17.50 -6.28 5.51
N LYS A 358 -16.24 -6.50 5.13
CA LYS A 358 -15.90 -6.96 3.78
C LYS A 358 -16.58 -8.30 3.47
N GLU A 359 -16.51 -9.27 4.40
CA GLU A 359 -17.15 -10.58 4.24
C GLU A 359 -18.67 -10.44 4.02
N GLN A 360 -19.34 -9.53 4.73
CA GLN A 360 -20.78 -9.27 4.56
C GLN A 360 -21.12 -8.57 3.24
N LEU A 361 -20.27 -7.68 2.74
CA LEU A 361 -20.50 -6.96 1.49
C LEU A 361 -20.20 -7.80 0.23
N MET A 362 -19.51 -8.94 0.39
CA MET A 362 -19.20 -9.87 -0.71
C MET A 362 -20.27 -10.96 -0.91
N VAL A 363 -21.25 -11.06 0.00
CA VAL A 363 -22.40 -11.99 -0.05
C VAL A 363 -23.60 -11.28 -0.64
#